data_AF-A0A3D5Q6C5-F1
#
_entry.id   AF-A0A3D5Q6C5-F1
#
_cell.length_a   1.000
_cell.length_b   1.000
_cell.length_c   1.000
_cell.angle_alpha   90.00
_cell.angle_beta   90.00
_cell.angle_gamma   90.00
#
_symmetry.space_group_name_H-M   'P 1'
#
loop_
_entity.id
_entity.type
_entity.pdbx_description
1 polymer ?
#
loop_
_entity_poly.entity_id
_entity_poly.type
_entity_poly.pdbx_seq_one_letter_code
_entity_poly.pdbx_strand_id
1 'polypeptide(L)'
;PPNPQAAGRLPTLSGPDGRVRDVIAMARMLAERLAAHDLGFAGLSLEQRGAWTLTLANGIEVVLGRDQVAERFERFLTVYETRLASRSGEVSRVDARYTNGVSVRWKADGTGETKS
;
A
#
# COMPACT_ATOMS: atom_id res chain seq x y z
N PRO A 1 28.66 1.31 16.83
CA PRO A 1 27.39 0.69 16.38
C PRO A 1 26.27 1.73 16.24
N PRO A 2 25.62 1.85 15.07
CA PRO A 2 24.45 2.71 14.95
C PRO A 2 23.29 2.12 15.75
N ASN A 3 22.54 3.03 16.36
CA ASN A 3 21.63 2.87 17.47
C ASN A 3 20.39 1.99 17.12
N PRO A 4 20.07 0.91 17.86
CA PRO A 4 18.87 0.08 17.62
C PRO A 4 17.54 0.81 17.83
N GLN A 5 17.58 2.03 18.39
CA GLN A 5 16.41 2.90 18.55
C GLN A 5 16.06 3.69 17.28
N ALA A 6 16.92 3.68 16.25
CA ALA A 6 16.63 4.27 14.94
C ALA A 6 15.85 3.31 14.01
N ALA A 7 15.57 2.08 14.45
CA ALA A 7 14.67 1.18 13.74
C ALA A 7 13.23 1.68 13.96
N GLY A 8 12.75 2.52 13.05
CA GLY A 8 11.32 2.85 12.97
C GLY A 8 10.44 1.60 12.88
N ARG A 9 9.12 1.77 12.89
CA ARG A 9 8.15 0.66 12.78
C ARG A 9 8.56 -0.24 11.59
N LEU A 10 8.99 -1.47 11.89
CA LEU A 10 9.47 -2.40 10.88
C LEU A 10 8.33 -2.76 9.91
N PRO A 11 8.60 -2.85 8.59
CA PRO A 11 7.57 -3.24 7.65
C PRO A 11 7.08 -4.67 7.90
N THR A 12 5.78 -4.88 7.82
CA THR A 12 5.17 -6.20 7.97
C THR A 12 5.07 -6.88 6.60
N LEU A 13 5.66 -8.06 6.47
CA LEU A 13 5.60 -8.86 5.25
C LEU A 13 4.85 -10.17 5.52
N SER A 14 3.94 -10.56 4.63
CA SER A 14 3.22 -11.83 4.74
C SER A 14 3.01 -12.51 3.40
N GLY A 15 3.00 -13.84 3.39
CA GLY A 15 2.75 -14.64 2.19
C GLY A 15 2.82 -16.14 2.46
N PRO A 16 2.50 -16.99 1.46
CA PRO A 16 2.63 -18.44 1.59
C PRO A 16 4.09 -18.86 1.83
N ASP A 17 4.31 -19.91 2.63
CA ASP A 17 5.65 -20.38 3.03
C ASP A 17 6.60 -20.58 1.84
N GLY A 18 6.10 -21.13 0.74
CA GLY A 18 6.89 -21.36 -0.49
C GLY A 18 7.23 -20.09 -1.30
N ARG A 19 6.77 -18.91 -0.88
CA ARG A 19 6.86 -17.65 -1.65
C ARG A 19 7.55 -16.51 -0.90
N VAL A 20 8.18 -16.79 0.24
CA VAL A 20 8.87 -15.77 1.07
C VAL A 20 9.87 -14.93 0.28
N ARG A 21 10.65 -15.57 -0.61
CA ARG A 21 11.65 -14.86 -1.44
C ARG A 21 11.00 -13.85 -2.37
N ASP A 22 9.85 -14.19 -2.95
CA ASP A 22 9.12 -13.32 -3.86
C ASP A 22 8.53 -12.11 -3.12
N VAL A 23 8.03 -12.33 -1.89
CA VAL A 23 7.53 -11.25 -1.02
C VAL A 23 8.65 -10.27 -0.70
N ILE A 24 9.83 -10.76 -0.31
CA ILE A 24 10.99 -9.90 0.00
C ILE A 24 11.46 -9.13 -1.23
N ALA A 25 11.56 -9.79 -2.39
CA ALA A 25 11.99 -9.14 -3.63
C ALA A 25 11.01 -8.03 -4.06
N MET A 26 9.70 -8.34 -4.05
CA MET A 26 8.66 -7.37 -4.37
C MET A 26 8.64 -6.21 -3.36
N ALA A 27 8.79 -6.50 -2.06
CA ALA A 27 8.82 -5.47 -1.02
C ALA A 27 9.98 -4.48 -1.21
N ARG A 28 11.18 -4.97 -1.54
CA ARG A 28 12.34 -4.10 -1.81
C ARG A 28 12.08 -3.19 -3.02
N MET A 29 11.62 -3.77 -4.12
CA MET A 29 11.31 -3.02 -5.34
C MET A 29 10.25 -1.93 -5.09
N LEU A 30 9.17 -2.27 -4.40
CA LEU A 30 8.12 -1.30 -4.08
C LEU A 30 8.60 -0.23 -3.10
N ALA A 31 9.36 -0.59 -2.07
CA ALA A 31 9.90 0.36 -1.10
C ALA A 31 10.85 1.38 -1.76
N GLU A 32 11.76 0.92 -2.62
CA GLU A 32 12.66 1.78 -3.39
C GLU A 32 11.89 2.74 -4.29
N ARG A 33 10.87 2.25 -4.99
CA ARG A 33 10.06 3.10 -5.87
C ARG A 33 9.22 4.10 -5.08
N LEU A 34 8.58 3.69 -3.99
CA LEU A 34 7.82 4.61 -3.11
C LEU A 34 8.71 5.73 -2.54
N ALA A 35 9.95 5.42 -2.17
CA ALA A 35 10.88 6.41 -1.64
C ALA A 35 11.19 7.53 -2.65
N ALA A 36 11.18 7.23 -3.96
CA ALA A 36 11.34 8.24 -5.00
C ALA A 36 10.16 9.24 -5.12
N HIS A 37 9.03 8.92 -4.47
CA HIS A 37 7.80 9.72 -4.45
C HIS A 37 7.46 10.23 -3.03
N ASP A 38 8.43 10.22 -2.10
CA ASP A 38 8.26 10.60 -0.69
C ASP A 38 7.15 9.81 0.04
N LEU A 39 6.83 8.60 -0.45
CA LEU A 39 5.85 7.71 0.15
C LEU A 39 6.55 6.67 1.05
N GLY A 40 6.05 6.54 2.29
CA GLY A 40 6.56 5.53 3.21
C GLY A 40 5.97 4.13 2.94
N PHE A 41 6.82 3.11 3.00
CA PHE A 41 6.42 1.69 2.93
C PHE A 41 6.18 1.13 4.35
N ALA A 42 5.03 0.50 4.59
CA ALA A 42 4.72 -0.13 5.89
C ALA A 42 4.52 -1.64 5.81
N GLY A 43 4.27 -2.21 4.63
CA GLY A 43 4.14 -3.65 4.50
C GLY A 43 3.64 -4.11 3.15
N LEU A 44 3.71 -5.43 2.95
CA LEU A 44 3.27 -6.09 1.74
C LEU A 44 2.74 -7.48 2.08
N SER A 45 1.55 -7.79 1.59
CA SER A 45 0.96 -9.13 1.71
C SER A 45 0.78 -9.78 0.35
N LEU A 46 1.08 -11.07 0.28
CA LEU A 46 0.77 -11.97 -0.82
C LEU A 46 -0.26 -12.98 -0.34
N GLU A 47 -1.46 -12.96 -0.91
CA GLU A 47 -2.46 -13.98 -0.59
C GLU A 47 -2.16 -15.32 -1.26
N GLN A 48 -2.74 -16.43 -0.77
CA GLN A 48 -2.59 -17.76 -1.38
C GLN A 48 -2.95 -17.79 -2.88
N ARG A 49 -3.97 -17.01 -3.29
CA ARG A 49 -4.39 -16.87 -4.69
C ARG A 49 -3.44 -16.01 -5.56
N GLY A 50 -2.36 -15.50 -4.98
CA GLY A 50 -1.36 -14.68 -5.67
C GLY A 50 -1.67 -13.18 -5.72
N ALA A 51 -2.67 -12.70 -4.97
CA ALA A 51 -3.03 -11.28 -4.96
C ALA A 51 -2.13 -10.49 -4.02
N TRP A 52 -1.57 -9.38 -4.51
CA TRP A 52 -0.74 -8.46 -3.73
C TRP A 52 -1.55 -7.31 -3.15
N THR A 53 -1.29 -6.99 -1.89
CA THR A 53 -1.76 -5.75 -1.23
C THR A 53 -0.59 -5.07 -0.52
N LEU A 54 -0.34 -3.82 -0.90
CA LEU A 54 0.67 -2.94 -0.31
C LEU A 54 0.03 -2.10 0.81
N THR A 55 0.75 -1.87 1.89
CA THR A 55 0.35 -0.94 2.96
C THR A 55 1.37 0.20 3.04
N LEU A 56 0.90 1.43 2.94
CA LEU A 56 1.72 2.64 3.08
C LEU A 56 1.84 3.07 4.54
N ALA A 57 2.88 3.85 4.85
CA ALA A 57 3.14 4.36 6.20
C ALA A 57 2.03 5.27 6.75
N ASN A 58 1.27 5.92 5.86
CA ASN A 58 0.10 6.73 6.24
C ASN A 58 -1.19 5.89 6.45
N GLY A 59 -1.10 4.56 6.35
CA GLY A 59 -2.17 3.62 6.61
C GLY A 59 -3.06 3.29 5.40
N ILE A 60 -2.77 3.85 4.21
CA ILE A 60 -3.51 3.49 3.00
C ILE A 60 -3.15 2.08 2.57
N GLU A 61 -4.18 1.26 2.31
CA GLU A 61 -4.03 -0.03 1.64
C GLU A 61 -4.17 0.13 0.13
N VAL A 62 -3.25 -0.46 -0.63
CA VAL A 62 -3.28 -0.45 -2.10
C VAL A 62 -3.43 -1.88 -2.60
N VAL A 63 -4.58 -2.20 -3.18
CA VAL A 63 -4.86 -3.52 -3.75
C VAL A 63 -4.34 -3.55 -5.19
N LEU A 64 -3.27 -4.31 -5.41
CA LEU A 64 -2.62 -4.46 -6.72
C LEU A 64 -3.12 -5.71 -7.45
N GLY A 65 -3.65 -6.70 -6.72
CA GLY A 65 -4.14 -7.95 -7.30
C GLY A 65 -2.99 -8.84 -7.78
N ARG A 66 -3.30 -9.80 -8.65
CA ARG A 66 -2.35 -10.84 -9.07
C ARG A 66 -1.54 -10.46 -10.31
N ASP A 67 -2.23 -9.98 -11.34
CA ASP A 67 -1.64 -9.72 -12.65
C ASP A 67 -1.30 -8.24 -12.84
N GLN A 68 -0.33 -7.94 -13.71
CA GLN A 68 0.06 -6.57 -14.08
C GLN A 68 0.39 -5.68 -12.86
N VAL A 69 0.99 -6.28 -11.82
CA VAL A 69 1.27 -5.61 -10.52
C VAL A 69 2.06 -4.31 -10.70
N ALA A 70 3.11 -4.34 -11.53
CA ALA A 70 3.92 -3.16 -11.81
C ALA A 70 3.10 -2.03 -12.46
N GLU A 71 2.35 -2.34 -13.52
CA GLU A 71 1.49 -1.35 -14.19
C GLU A 71 0.42 -0.76 -13.26
N ARG A 72 -0.21 -1.61 -12.44
CA ARG A 72 -1.21 -1.18 -11.45
C ARG A 72 -0.60 -0.31 -10.36
N PHE A 73 0.64 -0.59 -9.98
CA PHE A 73 1.38 0.22 -9.04
C PHE A 73 1.72 1.61 -9.62
N GLU A 74 2.17 1.69 -10.88
CA GLU A 74 2.38 2.97 -11.58
C GLU A 74 1.08 3.76 -11.73
N ARG A 75 -0.03 3.09 -12.05
CA ARG A 75 -1.36 3.72 -12.07
C ARG A 75 -1.73 4.29 -10.70
N PHE A 76 -1.48 3.54 -9.63
CA PHE A 76 -1.68 4.02 -8.27
C PHE A 76 -0.85 5.27 -7.98
N LEU A 77 0.46 5.27 -8.27
CA LEU A 77 1.34 6.42 -8.06
C LEU A 77 0.81 7.66 -8.78
N THR A 78 0.46 7.49 -10.06
CA THR A 78 -0.09 8.58 -10.90
C THR A 78 -1.35 9.18 -10.28
N VAL A 79 -2.31 8.35 -9.83
CA VAL A 79 -3.53 8.84 -9.20
C VAL A 79 -3.25 9.45 -7.83
N TYR A 80 -2.33 8.86 -7.06
CA TYR A 80 -1.98 9.36 -5.74
C TYR A 80 -1.46 10.79 -5.82
N GLU A 81 -0.44 11.03 -6.65
CA GLU A 81 0.17 12.35 -6.82
C GLU A 81 -0.82 13.37 -7.37
N THR A 82 -1.57 13.00 -8.41
CA THR A 82 -2.41 13.98 -9.11
C THR A 82 -3.74 14.26 -8.42
N ARG A 83 -4.24 13.34 -7.57
CA ARG A 83 -5.61 13.43 -7.01
C ARG A 83 -5.73 13.22 -5.51
N LEU A 84 -4.85 12.42 -4.89
CA LEU A 84 -5.06 11.97 -3.51
C LEU A 84 -4.09 12.56 -2.50
N ALA A 85 -2.90 13.02 -2.92
CA ALA A 85 -1.85 13.48 -2.01
C ALA A 85 -2.35 14.57 -1.04
N SER A 86 -3.12 15.55 -1.53
CA SER A 86 -3.65 16.65 -0.70
C SER A 86 -4.68 16.23 0.35
N ARG A 87 -5.27 15.04 0.21
CA ARG A 87 -6.32 14.50 1.08
C ARG A 87 -6.02 13.07 1.51
N SER A 88 -4.74 12.67 1.52
CA SER A 88 -4.37 11.27 1.76
C SER A 88 -4.77 10.81 3.16
N GLY A 89 -4.91 11.74 4.11
CA GLY A 89 -5.42 11.46 5.45
C GLY A 89 -6.86 10.92 5.47
N GLU A 90 -7.66 11.21 4.45
CA GLU A 90 -9.06 10.76 4.32
C GLU A 90 -9.17 9.42 3.57
N VAL A 91 -8.10 8.95 2.93
CA VAL A 91 -8.13 7.70 2.15
C VAL A 91 -7.87 6.50 3.06
N SER A 92 -8.72 5.47 2.97
CA SER A 92 -8.50 4.19 3.64
C SER A 92 -7.91 3.13 2.70
N ARG A 93 -8.40 3.07 1.46
CA ARG A 93 -7.96 2.05 0.50
C ARG A 93 -8.03 2.57 -0.94
N VAL A 94 -7.09 2.15 -1.77
CA VAL A 94 -7.10 2.31 -3.23
C VAL A 94 -7.07 0.95 -3.89
N ASP A 95 -8.01 0.65 -4.78
CA ASP A 95 -8.04 -0.58 -5.56
C ASP A 95 -7.62 -0.30 -7.00
N ALA A 96 -6.43 -0.76 -7.38
CA ALA A 96 -5.83 -0.51 -8.68
C ALA A 96 -6.09 -1.63 -9.70
N ARG A 97 -6.97 -2.60 -9.37
CA ARG A 97 -7.20 -3.77 -10.23
C ARG A 97 -7.89 -3.45 -11.55
N TYR A 98 -8.54 -2.30 -11.67
CA TYR A 98 -9.26 -1.87 -12.87
C TYR A 98 -8.31 -1.33 -13.95
N THR A 99 -8.55 -1.71 -15.19
CA THR A 99 -7.67 -1.40 -16.33
C THR A 99 -7.56 0.11 -16.61
N ASN A 100 -8.63 0.86 -16.38
CA ASN A 100 -8.74 2.27 -16.78
C ASN A 100 -8.77 3.25 -15.60
N GLY A 101 -8.46 2.78 -14.39
CA GLY A 101 -8.54 3.65 -13.21
C GLY A 101 -8.34 2.92 -11.90
N VAL A 102 -8.67 3.59 -10.81
CA VAL A 102 -8.68 3.03 -9.47
C VAL A 102 -10.00 3.35 -8.79
N SER A 103 -10.43 2.51 -7.85
CA SER A 103 -11.49 2.90 -6.91
C SER A 103 -10.87 3.34 -5.59
N VAL A 104 -11.45 4.37 -4.97
CA VAL A 104 -10.97 4.93 -3.71
C VAL A 104 -12.04 4.72 -2.65
N ARG A 105 -11.63 4.12 -1.53
CA ARG A 105 -12.43 4.08 -0.31
C ARG A 105 -11.90 5.15 0.64
N TRP A 106 -12.81 5.99 1.09
CA TRP A 106 -12.55 7.00 2.11
C TRP A 106 -12.67 6.37 3.50
N LYS A 107 -12.01 6.94 4.49
CA LYS A 107 -12.28 6.62 5.90
C LYS A 107 -13.72 7.06 6.17
N ALA A 108 -14.46 6.28 6.96
CA ALA A 108 -15.72 6.78 7.46
C ALA A 108 -15.40 7.99 8.34
N ASP A 109 -15.99 9.15 8.03
CA ASP A 109 -16.07 10.23 9.01
C ASP A 109 -16.70 9.61 10.26
N GLY A 110 -16.10 9.84 11.42
CA GLY A 110 -16.55 9.30 12.70
C GLY A 110 -17.88 9.89 13.16
N THR A 111 -18.91 9.86 12.31
CA THR A 111 -20.27 10.33 12.55
C THR A 111 -21.22 9.13 12.44
N GLY A 112 -20.93 8.09 13.21
CA GLY A 112 -21.87 7.05 13.61
C GLY A 112 -22.21 7.22 15.09
N GLU A 113 -23.42 7.73 15.35
CA GLU A 113 -24.16 7.79 16.62
C GLU A 113 -23.70 8.75 17.75
N THR A 114 -24.53 9.77 18.01
CA THR A 114 -25.51 9.72 19.12
C THR A 114 -26.63 10.73 18.84
N LYS A 115 -27.86 10.28 18.57
CA LYS A 115 -29.06 11.12 18.72
C LYS A 115 -29.92 10.52 19.82
N SER A 116 -30.28 11.41 20.74
CA SER A 116 -31.05 11.28 21.97
C SER A 116 -32.33 10.46 21.88
#